data_AF-V9IE28-F1
#
_entry.id   AF-V9IE28-F1
#
_cell.length_a   1.000
_cell.length_b   1.000
_cell.length_c   1.000
_cell.angle_alpha   90.00
_cell.angle_beta   90.00
_cell.angle_gamma   90.00
#
_symmetry.space_group_name_H-M   'P 1'
#
loop_
_entity.id
_entity.type
_entity.pdbx_description
1 polymer ?
#
loop_
_entity_poly.entity_id
_entity_poly.type
_entity_poly.pdbx_seq_one_letter_code
_entity_poly.pdbx_strand_id
1 'polypeptide(L)'
;MQIQEMLQLKLPTHLEDIDPKDVCIWVDPLDGTSEYAQGLVEHVTVLVGVAIGHRAIGGVIHQPYYKNKENEILGRTLWGINGVGFGGFAPIAPPHGKIIVTTTSSHSNSNVQAAINALSPDEVLHVGGAGYKVIRII
;
A
#
# COMPACT_ATOMS: atom_id res chain seq x y z
N MET A 1 0.24 15.81 8.50
CA MET A 1 -0.31 15.36 9.79
C MET A 1 0.86 15.08 10.73
N GLN A 2 0.92 15.79 11.85
CA GLN A 2 1.97 15.60 12.86
C GLN A 2 1.66 14.36 13.69
N ILE A 3 2.68 13.63 14.20
CA ILE A 3 2.50 12.41 15.02
C ILE A 3 1.52 12.62 16.18
N GLN A 4 1.49 13.83 16.75
CA GLN A 4 0.56 14.22 17.81
C GLN A 4 -0.92 14.10 17.42
N GLU A 5 -1.29 14.36 16.17
CA GLU A 5 -2.68 14.24 15.69
C GLU A 5 -3.09 12.77 15.59
N MET A 6 -2.17 11.86 15.24
CA MET A 6 -2.45 10.41 15.21
C MET A 6 -2.73 9.84 16.60
N LEU A 7 -2.04 10.34 17.63
CA LEU A 7 -2.25 9.89 19.01
C LEU A 7 -3.63 10.29 19.57
N GLN A 8 -4.35 11.19 18.89
CA GLN A 8 -5.71 11.59 19.28
C GLN A 8 -6.80 10.77 18.59
N LEU A 9 -6.44 9.85 17.69
CA LEU A 9 -7.42 8.99 17.03
C LEU A 9 -8.10 8.07 18.04
N LYS A 10 -9.43 8.07 18.03
CA LYS A 10 -10.22 7.13 18.83
C LYS A 10 -10.27 5.79 18.13
N LEU A 11 -9.91 4.74 18.86
CA LEU A 11 -10.03 3.38 18.38
C LEU A 11 -11.46 2.86 18.60
N PRO A 12 -12.00 2.03 17.70
CA PRO A 12 -13.19 1.24 17.98
C PRO A 12 -12.98 0.36 19.21
N THR A 13 -14.04 0.11 19.98
CA THR A 13 -13.98 -0.67 21.23
C THR A 13 -13.35 -2.05 21.06
N HIS A 14 -13.50 -2.70 19.90
CA HIS A 14 -12.91 -4.01 19.63
C HIS A 14 -11.40 -3.96 19.34
N LEU A 15 -10.80 -2.77 19.24
CA LEU A 15 -9.37 -2.52 19.08
C LEU A 15 -8.74 -1.87 20.32
N GLU A 16 -9.54 -1.61 21.35
CA GLU A 16 -9.07 -1.13 22.65
C GLU A 16 -8.64 -2.33 23.51
N ASP A 17 -7.62 -2.12 24.35
CA ASP A 17 -7.14 -3.10 25.34
C ASP A 17 -6.87 -4.53 24.82
N ILE A 18 -6.41 -4.64 23.58
CA ILE A 18 -6.03 -5.90 22.94
C ILE A 18 -4.89 -6.56 23.72
N ASP A 19 -4.99 -7.86 23.99
CA ASP A 19 -3.88 -8.64 24.53
C ASP A 19 -2.73 -8.69 23.49
N PRO A 20 -1.50 -8.26 23.84
CA PRO A 20 -0.37 -8.29 22.91
C PRO A 20 -0.12 -9.66 22.26
N LYS A 21 -0.51 -10.77 22.90
CA LYS A 21 -0.37 -12.12 22.32
C LYS A 21 -1.25 -12.35 21.09
N ASP A 22 -2.34 -11.60 20.96
CA ASP A 22 -3.30 -11.69 19.86
C ASP A 22 -2.90 -10.77 18.70
N VAL A 23 -1.85 -9.95 18.87
CA VAL A 23 -1.31 -9.05 17.85
C VAL A 23 -0.20 -9.75 17.08
N CYS A 24 -0.33 -9.77 15.75
CA CYS A 24 0.69 -10.24 14.84
C CYS A 24 1.14 -9.08 13.92
N ILE A 25 2.46 -8.86 13.85
CA ILE A 25 3.07 -7.84 12.99
C ILE A 25 3.78 -8.53 11.84
N TRP A 26 3.36 -8.23 10.61
CA TRP A 26 3.97 -8.70 9.38
C TRP A 26 4.85 -7.60 8.80
N VAL A 27 6.13 -7.89 8.59
CA VAL A 27 7.09 -6.91 8.09
C VAL A 27 7.67 -7.40 6.78
N ASP A 28 7.52 -6.60 5.72
CA ASP A 28 8.34 -6.68 4.53
C ASP A 28 9.31 -5.49 4.54
N PRO A 29 10.59 -5.71 4.88
CA PRO A 29 11.55 -4.62 5.06
C PRO A 29 11.92 -3.93 3.74
N LEU A 30 11.70 -4.59 2.60
CA LEU A 30 11.98 -4.08 1.26
C LEU A 30 11.15 -4.86 0.24
N ASP A 31 9.94 -4.37 -0.05
CA ASP A 31 9.14 -4.81 -1.18
C ASP A 31 9.61 -4.10 -2.46
N GLY A 32 9.66 -4.83 -3.57
CA GLY A 32 10.22 -4.34 -4.84
C GLY A 32 11.74 -4.56 -4.96
N THR A 33 12.29 -5.61 -4.34
CA THR A 33 13.74 -5.92 -4.36
C THR A 33 14.33 -5.99 -5.76
N SER A 34 13.63 -6.63 -6.71
CA SER A 34 14.08 -6.73 -8.10
C SER A 34 14.13 -5.37 -8.78
N GLU A 35 13.12 -4.53 -8.55
CA GLU A 35 13.04 -3.17 -9.07
C GLU A 35 14.11 -2.27 -8.46
N TYR A 36 14.39 -2.41 -7.15
CA TYR A 36 15.49 -1.72 -6.49
C TYR A 36 16.83 -2.05 -7.15
N ALA A 37 17.11 -3.32 -7.39
CA ALA A 37 18.34 -3.75 -8.06
C ALA A 37 18.46 -3.22 -9.50
N GLN A 38 17.35 -2.93 -10.16
CA GLN A 38 17.29 -2.35 -11.51
C GLN A 38 17.29 -0.81 -11.52
N GLY A 39 17.31 -0.17 -10.35
CA GLY A 39 17.26 1.29 -10.22
C GLY A 39 15.86 1.91 -10.32
N LEU A 40 14.80 1.09 -10.38
CA LEU A 40 13.38 1.53 -10.37
C LEU A 40 12.92 1.78 -8.93
N VAL A 41 13.59 2.71 -8.26
CA VAL A 41 13.48 2.96 -6.81
C VAL A 41 12.09 3.46 -6.38
N GLU A 42 11.31 4.01 -7.29
CA GLU A 42 9.94 4.46 -7.05
C GLU A 42 8.97 3.32 -6.72
N HIS A 43 9.29 2.09 -7.14
CA HIS A 43 8.49 0.88 -6.85
C HIS A 43 8.77 0.30 -5.46
N VAL A 44 9.78 0.81 -4.76
CA VAL A 44 10.22 0.26 -3.48
C VAL A 44 9.32 0.73 -2.34
N THR A 45 8.88 -0.21 -1.51
CA THR A 45 8.15 0.09 -0.29
C THR A 45 8.69 -0.68 0.92
N VAL A 46 8.47 -0.15 2.11
CA VAL A 46 8.57 -0.88 3.37
C VAL A 46 7.15 -1.09 3.88
N LEU A 47 6.81 -2.32 4.21
CA LEU A 47 5.45 -2.71 4.60
C LEU A 47 5.45 -3.21 6.04
N VAL A 48 4.55 -2.66 6.84
CA VAL A 48 4.24 -3.15 8.18
C VAL A 48 2.75 -3.37 8.28
N GLY A 49 2.31 -4.63 8.27
CA GLY A 49 0.92 -5.03 8.47
C GLY A 49 0.66 -5.39 9.93
N VAL A 50 -0.48 -4.96 10.46
CA VAL A 50 -0.96 -5.28 11.80
C VAL A 50 -2.20 -6.16 11.69
N ALA A 51 -2.13 -7.36 12.25
CA ALA A 51 -3.25 -8.28 12.36
C ALA A 51 -3.59 -8.54 13.82
N ILE A 52 -4.89 -8.73 14.09
CA ILE A 52 -5.40 -9.19 15.38
C ILE A 52 -6.13 -10.50 15.13
N GLY A 53 -5.71 -11.57 15.82
CA GLY A 53 -6.14 -12.93 15.52
C GLY A 53 -5.85 -13.28 14.06
N HIS A 54 -6.88 -13.54 13.26
CA HIS A 54 -6.75 -13.96 11.85
C HIS A 54 -7.08 -12.85 10.83
N ARG A 55 -7.19 -11.59 11.27
CA ARG A 55 -7.64 -10.49 10.40
C ARG A 55 -6.65 -9.33 10.40
N ALA A 56 -6.30 -8.85 9.21
CA ALA A 56 -5.57 -7.60 9.06
C ALA A 56 -6.46 -6.42 9.48
N ILE A 57 -5.96 -5.59 10.40
CA ILE A 57 -6.69 -4.46 10.99
C ILE A 57 -6.08 -3.13 10.61
N GLY A 58 -4.77 -3.07 10.38
CA GLY A 58 -4.13 -1.84 9.95
C GLY A 58 -2.77 -2.09 9.32
N GLY A 59 -2.12 -1.01 8.90
CA GLY A 59 -0.78 -1.11 8.38
C GLY A 59 -0.17 0.24 8.02
N VAL A 60 1.13 0.17 7.74
CA VAL A 60 1.96 1.28 7.31
C VAL A 60 2.65 0.88 6.02
N ILE A 61 2.64 1.78 5.04
CA ILE A 61 3.39 1.67 3.80
C ILE A 61 4.31 2.88 3.74
N HIS A 62 5.62 2.66 3.79
CA HIS A 62 6.59 3.73 3.58
C HIS A 62 7.19 3.62 2.17
N GLN A 63 7.23 4.72 1.44
CA GLN A 63 7.90 4.84 0.14
C GLN A 63 9.16 5.70 0.31
N PRO A 64 10.36 5.10 0.43
CA PRO A 64 11.58 5.85 0.74
C PRO A 64 11.97 6.88 -0.33
N TYR A 65 11.67 6.56 -1.60
CA TYR A 65 12.08 7.36 -2.76
C TYR A 65 10.95 8.19 -3.37
N TYR A 66 9.82 8.32 -2.66
CA TYR A 66 8.76 9.22 -3.11
C TYR A 66 9.28 10.66 -3.17
N LYS A 67 9.16 11.29 -4.33
CA LYS A 67 9.57 12.69 -4.54
C LYS A 67 8.39 13.60 -4.29
N ASN A 68 8.39 14.30 -3.15
CA ASN A 68 7.40 15.32 -2.91
C ASN A 68 7.71 16.56 -3.77
N LYS A 69 6.78 16.90 -4.68
CA LYS A 69 6.94 18.03 -5.60
C LYS A 69 6.87 19.39 -4.91
N GLU A 70 6.34 19.45 -3.69
CA GLU A 70 6.09 20.72 -2.99
C GLU A 70 7.29 21.17 -2.13
N ASN A 71 8.11 20.23 -1.66
CA ASN A 71 9.17 20.54 -0.70
C ASN A 71 10.50 19.82 -0.95
N GLU A 72 10.63 19.09 -2.07
CA GLU A 72 11.83 18.33 -2.46
C GLU A 72 12.30 17.28 -1.44
N ILE A 73 11.54 17.05 -0.37
CA ILE A 73 11.84 16.01 0.62
C ILE A 73 11.53 14.64 -0.01
N LEU A 74 12.49 13.73 0.12
CA LEU A 74 12.30 12.34 -0.24
C LEU A 74 11.58 11.59 0.87
N GLY A 75 10.68 10.72 0.47
CA GLY A 75 9.98 9.83 1.36
C GLY A 75 8.55 10.26 1.65
N ARG A 76 7.67 9.28 1.79
CA ARG A 76 6.36 9.46 2.42
C ARG A 76 5.95 8.21 3.17
N THR A 77 5.12 8.39 4.19
CA THR A 77 4.55 7.29 4.98
C THR A 77 3.04 7.37 4.92
N LEU A 78 2.44 6.31 4.42
CA LEU A 78 1.01 6.09 4.37
C LEU A 78 0.64 5.14 5.50
N TRP A 79 -0.55 5.29 6.04
CA TRP A 79 -1.07 4.38 7.05
C TRP A 79 -2.59 4.25 6.92
N GLY A 80 -3.12 3.15 7.44
CA GLY A 80 -4.55 2.92 7.53
C GLY A 80 -4.89 1.98 8.69
N ILE A 81 -6.02 2.23 9.33
CA ILE A 81 -6.59 1.37 10.37
C ILE A 81 -8.08 1.21 10.06
N ASN A 82 -8.52 -0.03 9.93
CA ASN A 82 -9.88 -0.39 9.62
C ASN A 82 -10.84 0.13 10.71
N GLY A 83 -11.87 0.88 10.29
CA GLY A 83 -12.83 1.51 11.20
C GLY A 83 -12.34 2.79 11.89
N VAL A 84 -11.11 3.25 11.63
CA VAL A 84 -10.56 4.52 12.17
C VAL A 84 -10.34 5.52 11.04
N GLY A 85 -9.59 5.12 10.00
CA GLY A 85 -9.24 6.01 8.90
C GLY A 85 -7.87 5.69 8.30
N PHE A 86 -7.37 6.61 7.49
CA PHE A 86 -6.09 6.52 6.80
C PHE A 86 -5.44 7.89 6.69
N GLY A 87 -4.16 7.94 6.35
CA GLY A 87 -3.45 9.18 6.13
C GLY A 87 -2.11 9.01 5.44
N GLY A 88 -1.45 10.15 5.18
CA GLY A 88 -0.17 10.19 4.46
C GLY A 88 -0.29 10.28 2.93
N PHE A 89 -1.51 10.36 2.42
CA PHE A 89 -1.82 10.60 1.01
C PHE A 89 -3.19 11.27 0.87
N ALA A 90 -3.44 11.86 -0.31
CA ALA A 90 -4.76 12.33 -0.72
C ALA A 90 -5.35 11.31 -1.70
N PRO A 91 -6.52 10.72 -1.41
CA PRO A 91 -7.13 9.74 -2.30
C PRO A 91 -7.47 10.32 -3.67
N ILE A 92 -7.24 9.55 -4.71
CA ILE A 92 -7.57 9.95 -6.08
C ILE A 92 -8.63 9.00 -6.62
N ALA A 93 -9.80 9.54 -6.96
CA ALA A 93 -10.86 8.75 -7.56
C ALA A 93 -10.40 8.18 -8.92
N PRO A 94 -10.72 6.92 -9.24
CA PRO A 94 -10.40 6.35 -10.54
C PRO A 94 -11.12 7.12 -11.65
N PRO A 95 -10.55 7.21 -12.86
CA PRO A 95 -11.20 7.85 -13.99
C PRO A 95 -12.58 7.23 -14.29
N HIS A 96 -13.60 8.07 -14.46
CA HIS A 96 -14.97 7.61 -14.66
C HIS A 96 -15.10 6.75 -15.93
N GLY A 97 -15.75 5.59 -15.79
CA GLY A 97 -16.05 4.70 -16.91
C GLY A 97 -14.84 3.97 -17.50
N LYS A 98 -13.67 4.00 -16.83
CA LYS A 98 -12.49 3.25 -17.25
C LYS A 98 -12.10 2.16 -16.26
N ILE A 99 -11.67 1.02 -16.78
CA ILE A 99 -11.06 -0.08 -16.03
C ILE A 99 -9.55 -0.04 -16.28
N ILE A 100 -8.80 0.39 -15.28
CA ILE A 100 -7.32 0.38 -15.31
C ILE A 100 -6.84 -0.76 -14.41
N VAL A 101 -6.16 -1.74 -14.99
CA VAL A 101 -5.62 -2.89 -14.25
C VAL A 101 -4.14 -2.69 -14.02
N THR A 102 -3.71 -2.65 -12.76
CA THR A 102 -2.29 -2.65 -12.41
C THR A 102 -1.87 -4.06 -11.99
N THR A 103 -0.86 -4.61 -12.67
CA THR A 103 -0.36 -5.97 -12.44
C THR A 103 1.17 -6.02 -12.39
N THR A 104 1.70 -7.20 -12.12
CA THR A 104 3.15 -7.48 -12.03
C THR A 104 3.87 -7.21 -13.36
N SER A 105 5.04 -6.57 -13.27
CA SER A 105 6.01 -6.44 -14.37
C SER A 105 6.97 -7.63 -14.47
N SER A 106 7.21 -8.34 -13.36
CA SER A 106 8.30 -9.31 -13.23
C SER A 106 7.85 -10.77 -13.10
N HIS A 107 6.57 -11.02 -12.78
CA HIS A 107 6.06 -12.37 -12.45
C HIS A 107 4.75 -12.70 -13.18
N SER A 108 4.67 -12.44 -14.48
CA SER A 108 3.47 -12.75 -15.29
C SER A 108 3.46 -14.20 -15.79
N ASN A 109 2.26 -14.73 -16.06
CA ASN A 109 2.05 -16.03 -16.70
C ASN A 109 0.72 -16.06 -17.47
N SER A 110 0.44 -17.16 -18.17
CA SER A 110 -0.77 -17.33 -18.98
C SER A 110 -2.07 -17.16 -18.18
N ASN A 111 -2.11 -17.62 -16.92
CA ASN A 111 -3.29 -17.46 -16.07
C ASN A 111 -3.51 -16.00 -15.68
N VAL A 112 -2.44 -15.26 -15.37
CA VAL A 112 -2.51 -13.82 -15.09
C VAL A 112 -3.01 -13.07 -16.32
N GLN A 113 -2.49 -13.38 -17.51
CA GLN A 113 -2.93 -12.74 -18.74
C GLN A 113 -4.39 -13.04 -19.07
N ALA A 114 -4.83 -14.29 -18.89
CA ALA A 114 -6.22 -14.68 -19.10
C ALA A 114 -7.17 -13.93 -18.15
N ALA A 115 -6.79 -13.80 -16.87
CA ALA A 115 -7.56 -13.03 -15.89
C ALA A 115 -7.65 -11.54 -16.25
N ILE A 116 -6.55 -10.92 -16.68
CA ILE A 116 -6.53 -9.53 -17.14
C ILE A 116 -7.44 -9.35 -18.35
N ASN A 117 -7.32 -10.22 -19.35
CA ASN A 117 -8.14 -10.15 -20.57
C ASN A 117 -9.64 -10.31 -20.26
N ALA A 118 -10.00 -11.16 -19.30
CA ALA A 118 -11.38 -11.35 -18.88
C ALA A 118 -12.02 -10.08 -18.27
N LEU A 119 -11.21 -9.17 -17.72
CA LEU A 119 -11.68 -7.88 -17.18
C LEU A 119 -11.97 -6.86 -18.29
N SER A 120 -11.55 -7.11 -19.54
CA SER A 120 -11.66 -6.17 -20.66
C SER A 120 -11.20 -4.74 -20.30
N PRO A 121 -9.96 -4.56 -19.80
CA PRO A 121 -9.49 -3.28 -19.31
C PRO A 121 -9.24 -2.27 -20.45
N ASP A 122 -9.47 -1.00 -20.17
CA ASP A 122 -9.07 0.10 -21.06
C ASP A 122 -7.55 0.30 -21.06
N GLU A 123 -6.90 0.01 -19.94
CA GLU A 123 -5.45 0.17 -19.76
C GLU A 123 -4.89 -0.88 -18.81
N VAL A 124 -3.69 -1.40 -19.11
CA VAL A 124 -2.95 -2.33 -18.26
C VAL A 124 -1.59 -1.73 -17.91
N LEU A 125 -1.34 -1.55 -16.62
CA LEU A 125 -0.08 -1.05 -16.08
C LEU A 125 0.73 -2.21 -15.52
N HIS A 126 1.95 -2.39 -16.02
CA HIS A 126 2.90 -3.39 -15.52
C HIS A 126 3.92 -2.72 -14.61
N VAL A 127 3.83 -2.98 -13.30
CA VAL A 127 4.73 -2.40 -12.29
C VAL A 127 5.19 -3.44 -11.27
N GLY A 128 6.34 -3.17 -10.68
CA GLY A 128 6.89 -3.98 -9.60
C GLY A 128 6.36 -3.57 -8.22
N GLY A 129 6.74 -4.33 -7.19
CA GLY A 129 6.36 -4.07 -5.80
C GLY A 129 4.87 -4.33 -5.49
N ALA A 130 4.58 -5.19 -4.52
CA ALA A 130 3.21 -5.42 -4.07
C ALA A 130 2.61 -4.15 -3.44
N GLY A 131 3.36 -3.48 -2.55
CA GLY A 131 2.97 -2.23 -1.92
C GLY A 131 2.79 -1.10 -2.92
N TYR A 132 3.66 -1.01 -3.93
CA TYR A 132 3.52 -0.01 -4.99
C TYR A 132 2.23 -0.18 -5.80
N LYS A 133 1.82 -1.42 -6.10
CA LYS A 133 0.53 -1.70 -6.75
C LYS A 133 -0.65 -1.25 -5.90
N VAL A 134 -0.61 -1.45 -4.57
CA VAL A 134 -1.65 -0.96 -3.65
C VAL A 134 -1.71 0.57 -3.66
N ILE A 135 -0.56 1.25 -3.72
CA ILE A 135 -0.52 2.72 -3.78
C ILE A 135 -1.17 3.28 -5.05
N ARG A 136 -1.27 2.50 -6.14
CA ARG A 136 -1.91 2.92 -7.39
C ARG A 136 -3.44 2.90 -7.32
N ILE A 137 -4.03 2.31 -6.28
CA ILE A 137 -5.49 2.14 -6.15
C ILE A 137 -6.10 2.93 -4.98
N ILE A 138 -5.28 3.72 -4.26
CA ILE A 138 -5.71 4.54 -3.11
C ILE A 138 -5.71 6.03 -3.45
#